data_AF-A0A1V5ZDY6-F1
#
_entry.id   AF-A0A1V5ZDY6-F1
#
_cell.length_a   1.000
_cell.length_b   1.000
_cell.length_c   1.000
_cell.angle_alpha   90.00
_cell.angle_beta   90.00
_cell.angle_gamma   90.00
#
_symmetry.space_group_name_H-M   'P 1'
#
loop_
_entity.id
_entity.type
_entity.pdbx_description
1 polymer ?
#
loop_
_entity_poly.entity_id
_entity_poly.type
_entity_poly.pdbx_seq_one_letter_code
_entity_poly.pdbx_strand_id
1 'polypeptide(L)'
;MQVTQISTEQTWHGGIMYPSYIPLFYMLILALVAAGSMLVGVHILGPRHHTYVKNSIPYESGLDPVAEGRMRFDVKFYLVAILFVVFDLEVVYFYPWAMVFRTLLNEGMTAFYAMLVFTLTLVVGLVYEWKKGALDWK
;
A
#
# COMPACT_ATOMS: atom_id res chain seq x y z
N MET A 1 -39.71 -7.31 -53.38
CA MET A 1 -39.69 -7.46 -51.91
C MET A 1 -38.22 -7.43 -51.48
N GLN A 2 -37.71 -6.22 -51.27
CA GLN A 2 -36.35 -5.98 -50.78
C GLN A 2 -36.42 -6.03 -49.26
N VAL A 3 -35.77 -7.01 -48.63
CA VAL A 3 -35.46 -6.95 -47.21
C VAL A 3 -33.96 -6.75 -47.10
N THR A 4 -33.63 -5.54 -46.71
CA THR A 4 -32.33 -4.97 -46.40
C THR A 4 -31.57 -5.84 -45.39
N GLN A 5 -30.43 -6.37 -45.84
CA GLN A 5 -29.35 -6.89 -45.01
C GLN A 5 -28.80 -5.74 -44.15
N ILE A 6 -29.30 -5.60 -42.92
CA ILE A 6 -28.77 -4.68 -41.92
C ILE A 6 -27.94 -5.50 -40.93
N SER A 7 -26.74 -5.01 -40.64
CA SER A 7 -25.83 -5.39 -39.54
C SER A 7 -25.04 -6.71 -39.65
N THR A 8 -23.98 -6.69 -40.45
CA THR A 8 -22.82 -7.60 -40.29
C THR A 8 -21.66 -6.96 -39.51
N GLU A 9 -21.87 -5.83 -38.81
CA GLU A 9 -20.86 -5.20 -37.93
C GLU A 9 -21.03 -5.56 -36.43
N GLN A 10 -21.60 -6.71 -36.12
CA GLN A 10 -21.38 -7.34 -34.81
C GLN A 10 -20.32 -8.42 -34.94
N THR A 11 -19.07 -7.98 -35.13
CA THR A 11 -17.93 -8.86 -34.93
C THR A 11 -17.83 -9.17 -33.44
N TRP A 12 -18.39 -10.32 -33.10
CA TRP A 12 -18.11 -11.10 -31.91
C TRP A 12 -16.60 -11.39 -31.83
N HIS A 13 -15.79 -10.40 -31.45
CA HIS A 13 -14.43 -10.61 -30.99
C HIS A 13 -14.49 -11.15 -29.56
N GLY A 14 -14.97 -12.40 -29.43
CA GLY A 14 -14.76 -13.26 -28.28
C GLY A 14 -13.30 -13.72 -28.18
N GLY A 15 -12.36 -12.78 -28.32
CA GLY A 15 -11.00 -12.96 -27.86
C GLY A 15 -10.98 -12.69 -26.37
N ILE A 16 -10.15 -13.41 -25.62
CA ILE A 16 -9.88 -13.13 -24.21
C ILE A 16 -9.37 -11.69 -24.15
N MET A 17 -10.25 -10.72 -23.86
CA MET A 17 -9.84 -9.34 -23.64
C MET A 17 -9.14 -9.34 -22.29
N TYR A 18 -7.81 -9.41 -22.32
CA TYR A 18 -7.00 -9.16 -21.14
C TYR A 18 -7.51 -7.85 -20.51
N PRO A 19 -7.84 -7.83 -19.20
CA PRO A 19 -8.15 -6.59 -18.52
C PRO A 19 -7.04 -5.61 -18.84
N SER A 20 -7.38 -4.53 -19.56
CA SER A 20 -6.37 -3.56 -19.96
C SER A 20 -5.95 -2.81 -18.71
N TYR A 21 -4.72 -3.03 -18.26
CA TYR A 21 -4.12 -2.27 -17.16
C TYR A 21 -3.62 -0.89 -17.61
N ILE A 22 -3.69 -0.59 -18.91
CA ILE A 22 -3.30 0.68 -19.53
C ILE A 22 -3.95 1.90 -18.82
N PRO A 23 -5.25 1.91 -18.47
CA PRO A 23 -5.85 3.02 -17.74
C PRO A 23 -5.23 3.30 -16.36
N LEU A 24 -4.76 2.26 -15.65
CA LEU A 24 -4.09 2.44 -14.35
C LEU A 24 -2.77 3.20 -14.50
N PHE A 25 -1.98 2.86 -15.53
CA PHE A 25 -0.75 3.58 -15.83
C PHE A 25 -1.02 5.03 -16.23
N TYR A 26 -2.06 5.29 -17.03
CA TYR A 26 -2.45 6.66 -17.37
C TYR A 26 -2.82 7.48 -16.14
N MET A 27 -3.62 6.92 -15.21
CA MET A 27 -3.98 7.60 -13.97
C MET A 27 -2.76 7.87 -13.09
N LEU A 28 -1.84 6.90 -12.96
CA LEU A 28 -0.61 7.07 -12.20
C LEU A 28 0.27 8.19 -12.78
N ILE A 29 0.47 8.19 -14.09
CA ILE A 29 1.26 9.23 -14.78
C ILE A 29 0.62 10.60 -14.60
N LEU A 30 -0.70 10.71 -14.77
CA LEU A 30 -1.41 11.97 -14.61
C LEU A 30 -1.31 12.50 -13.18
N ALA A 31 -1.42 11.62 -12.17
CA ALA A 31 -1.24 11.99 -10.76
C ALA A 31 0.18 12.51 -10.48
N LEU A 32 1.21 11.84 -11.00
CA LEU A 32 2.61 12.27 -10.85
C LEU A 32 2.88 13.60 -11.56
N VAL A 33 2.33 13.79 -12.77
CA VAL A 33 2.46 15.05 -13.52
C VAL A 33 1.75 16.19 -12.81
N ALA A 34 0.53 15.95 -12.28
CA ALA A 34 -0.19 16.94 -11.51
C ALA A 34 0.59 17.37 -10.24
N ALA A 35 1.04 16.41 -9.43
CA ALA A 35 1.84 16.69 -8.24
C ALA A 35 3.18 17.38 -8.59
N GLY A 36 3.87 16.89 -9.63
CA GLY A 36 5.13 17.46 -10.10
C GLY A 36 4.98 18.89 -10.63
N SER A 37 3.94 19.16 -11.42
CA SER A 37 3.67 20.49 -11.95
C SER A 37 3.34 21.50 -10.84
N MET A 38 2.65 21.09 -9.78
CA MET A 38 2.44 21.94 -8.60
C MET A 38 3.76 22.28 -7.89
N LEU A 39 4.63 21.29 -7.66
CA LEU A 39 5.94 21.52 -7.05
C LEU A 39 6.83 22.44 -7.90
N VAL A 40 6.88 22.20 -9.21
CA VAL A 40 7.61 23.05 -10.17
C VAL A 40 7.01 24.45 -10.23
N GLY A 41 5.68 24.55 -10.23
CA GLY A 41 4.95 25.81 -10.20
C GLY A 41 5.33 26.66 -8.98
N VAL A 42 5.32 26.07 -7.78
CA VAL A 42 5.77 26.74 -6.55
C VAL A 42 7.25 27.14 -6.64
N HIS A 43 8.10 26.29 -7.22
CA HIS A 43 9.54 26.57 -7.34
C HIS A 43 9.86 27.71 -8.33
N ILE A 44 9.03 27.92 -9.36
CA ILE A 44 9.19 28.98 -10.37
C ILE A 44 8.50 30.27 -9.95
N LEU A 45 7.26 30.20 -9.46
CA LEU A 45 6.43 31.35 -9.12
C LEU A 45 6.67 31.88 -7.69
N GLY A 46 7.28 31.08 -6.82
CA GLY A 46 7.52 31.45 -5.43
C GLY A 46 8.63 32.50 -5.26
N PRO A 47 8.44 33.50 -4.37
CA PRO A 47 9.47 34.50 -4.08
C PRO A 47 10.72 33.84 -3.48
N ARG A 48 11.87 34.05 -4.12
CA ARG A 48 13.15 33.47 -3.71
C ARG A 48 13.84 34.34 -2.68
N HIS A 49 13.51 34.15 -1.41
CA HIS A 49 14.31 34.69 -0.31
C HIS A 49 15.30 33.63 0.16
N HIS A 50 16.53 33.69 -0.36
CA HIS A 50 17.64 32.83 0.01
C HIS A 50 18.50 33.58 1.04
N THR A 51 18.28 33.30 2.31
CA THR A 51 19.11 33.79 3.41
C THR A 51 19.77 32.58 4.06
N TYR A 52 21.06 32.69 4.41
CA TYR A 52 21.84 31.61 5.02
C TYR A 52 21.08 30.92 6.18
N VAL A 53 20.48 31.71 7.06
CA VAL A 53 19.68 31.25 8.21
C VAL A 53 18.50 30.36 7.77
N LYS A 54 17.77 30.73 6.71
CA LYS A 54 16.57 30.02 6.25
C LYS A 54 16.88 28.68 5.56
N ASN A 55 18.05 28.58 4.92
CA ASN A 55 18.40 27.42 4.11
C ASN A 55 19.33 26.43 4.82
N SER A 56 20.05 26.87 5.86
CA SER A 56 21.16 26.10 6.43
C SER A 56 21.04 25.82 7.94
N ILE A 57 20.10 26.47 8.64
CA ILE A 57 19.94 26.30 10.09
C ILE A 57 18.61 25.57 10.37
N PRO A 58 18.66 24.36 10.98
CA PRO A 58 17.48 23.67 11.50
C PRO A 58 16.69 24.53 12.50
N TYR A 59 15.37 24.38 12.51
CA TYR A 59 14.54 25.10 13.46
C TYR A 59 14.70 24.54 14.88
N GLU A 60 15.29 25.32 15.79
CA GLU A 60 15.52 24.94 17.19
C GLU A 60 15.09 26.08 18.14
N SER A 61 13.83 26.50 18.01
CA SER A 61 13.16 27.50 18.88
C SER A 61 13.91 28.83 19.08
N GLY A 62 14.77 29.23 18.14
CA GLY A 62 15.53 30.49 18.18
C GLY A 62 16.94 30.39 18.77
N LEU A 63 17.39 29.17 19.10
CA LEU A 63 18.77 28.88 19.51
C LEU A 63 19.54 28.25 18.35
N ASP A 64 20.85 28.46 18.33
CA ASP A 64 21.72 27.73 17.40
C ASP A 64 21.72 26.24 17.76
N PRO A 65 21.66 25.34 16.78
CA PRO A 65 21.52 23.91 17.03
C PRO A 65 22.76 23.36 17.75
N VAL A 66 22.57 22.82 18.96
CA VAL A 66 23.68 22.36 19.83
C VAL A 66 23.83 20.83 19.83
N ALA A 67 23.03 20.10 19.03
CA ALA A 67 23.01 18.64 19.08
C ALA A 67 23.75 17.99 17.90
N GLU A 68 24.69 17.09 18.21
CA GLU A 68 25.05 16.00 17.29
C GLU A 68 23.79 15.15 17.05
N GLY A 69 23.24 15.20 15.84
CA GLY A 69 21.98 14.56 15.43
C GLY A 69 21.97 13.02 15.42
N ARG A 70 22.67 12.38 16.34
CA ARG A 70 22.72 10.92 16.53
C ARG A 70 21.90 10.51 17.74
N MET A 71 20.59 10.70 17.64
CA MET A 71 19.64 9.99 18.50
C MET A 71 19.69 8.50 18.16
N ARG A 72 19.84 7.64 19.18
CA ARG A 72 19.59 6.21 19.04
C ARG A 72 18.07 6.04 18.95
N PHE A 73 17.58 5.68 17.77
CA PHE A 73 16.16 5.35 17.61
C PHE A 73 15.83 4.12 18.47
N ASP A 74 14.66 4.15 19.10
CA ASP A 74 14.22 3.06 19.96
C ASP A 74 13.97 1.78 19.12
N VAL A 75 14.33 0.63 19.68
CA VAL A 75 14.15 -0.69 19.03
C VAL A 75 12.66 -1.01 18.80
N LYS A 76 11.76 -0.32 19.52
CA LYS A 76 10.30 -0.46 19.38
C LYS A 76 9.81 -0.28 17.93
N PHE A 77 10.39 0.64 17.15
CA PHE A 77 10.00 0.83 15.75
C PHE A 77 10.30 -0.39 14.88
N TYR A 78 11.37 -1.12 15.20
CA TYR A 78 11.73 -2.35 14.50
C TYR A 78 10.78 -3.50 14.83
N LEU A 79 10.36 -3.62 16.11
CA LEU A 79 9.38 -4.65 16.52
C LEU A 79 8.04 -4.45 15.81
N VAL A 80 7.55 -3.22 15.73
CA VAL A 80 6.31 -2.89 14.99
C VAL A 80 6.45 -3.19 13.50
N ALA A 81 7.60 -2.91 12.90
CA ALA A 81 7.84 -3.19 11.48
C ALA A 81 7.83 -4.70 11.18
N ILE A 82 8.49 -5.52 12.00
CA ILE A 82 8.46 -6.99 11.82
C ILE A 82 7.05 -7.53 12.02
N LEU A 83 6.36 -7.09 13.06
CA LEU A 83 4.98 -7.51 13.31
C LEU A 83 4.07 -7.16 12.12
N PHE A 84 4.23 -5.97 11.55
CA PHE A 84 3.50 -5.56 10.34
C PHE A 84 3.81 -6.49 9.16
N VAL A 85 5.08 -6.83 8.91
CA VAL A 85 5.46 -7.76 7.82
C VAL A 85 4.86 -9.15 8.01
N VAL A 86 4.88 -9.69 9.23
CA VAL A 86 4.32 -11.02 9.52
C VAL A 86 2.80 -11.02 9.35
N PHE A 87 2.11 -9.98 9.81
CA PHE A 87 0.66 -9.84 9.63
C PHE A 87 0.26 -9.55 8.18
N ASP A 88 1.06 -8.78 7.42
CA ASP A 88 0.82 -8.56 6.00
C ASP A 88 0.95 -9.86 5.20
N LEU A 89 1.90 -10.73 5.58
CA LEU A 89 2.01 -12.08 5.02
C LEU A 89 0.75 -12.93 5.28
N GLU A 90 0.06 -12.76 6.41
CA GLU A 90 -1.22 -13.43 6.66
C GLU A 90 -2.24 -13.10 5.56
N VAL A 91 -2.38 -11.82 5.23
CA VAL A 91 -3.34 -11.34 4.22
C VAL A 91 -3.00 -11.87 2.84
N VAL A 92 -1.71 -11.96 2.51
CA VAL A 92 -1.24 -12.58 1.26
C VAL A 92 -1.68 -14.03 1.14
N TYR A 93 -1.70 -14.81 2.24
CA TYR A 93 -2.24 -16.17 2.24
C TYR A 93 -3.78 -16.22 2.22
N PHE A 94 -4.44 -15.25 2.84
CA PHE A 94 -5.90 -15.13 2.83
C PHE A 94 -6.47 -14.87 1.43
N TYR A 95 -5.80 -14.05 0.61
CA TYR A 95 -6.28 -13.65 -0.71
C TYR A 95 -6.60 -14.82 -1.66
N PRO A 96 -5.66 -15.75 -1.95
CA PRO A 96 -5.94 -16.87 -2.83
C PRO A 96 -7.00 -17.80 -2.22
N TRP A 97 -6.93 -18.07 -0.91
CA TRP A 97 -7.93 -18.89 -0.21
C TRP A 97 -9.35 -18.32 -0.33
N ALA A 98 -9.51 -17.00 -0.14
CA ALA A 98 -10.78 -16.31 -0.29
C ALA A 98 -11.32 -16.37 -1.73
N MET A 99 -10.43 -16.32 -2.72
CA MET A 99 -10.82 -16.38 -4.14
C MET A 99 -11.36 -17.76 -4.54
N VAL A 100 -10.80 -18.84 -3.99
CA VAL A 100 -11.25 -20.23 -4.26
C VAL A 100 -12.12 -20.84 -3.16
N PHE A 101 -12.56 -20.05 -2.17
CA PHE A 101 -13.26 -20.56 -1.00
C PHE A 101 -14.55 -21.34 -1.37
N ARG A 102 -15.28 -20.86 -2.39
CA ARG A 102 -16.52 -21.50 -2.84
C ARG A 102 -16.30 -22.89 -3.44
N THR A 103 -15.21 -23.08 -4.19
CA THR A 103 -14.86 -24.39 -4.77
C THR A 103 -14.34 -25.33 -3.70
N LEU A 104 -13.50 -24.84 -2.79
CA LEU A 104 -12.97 -25.64 -1.68
C LEU A 104 -14.07 -26.14 -0.73
N LEU A 105 -15.10 -25.33 -0.46
CA LEU A 105 -16.26 -25.72 0.34
C LEU A 105 -17.02 -26.93 -0.22
N ASN A 106 -17.04 -27.10 -1.55
CA ASN A 106 -17.69 -28.24 -2.20
C ASN A 106 -16.88 -29.53 -2.09
N GLU A 107 -15.55 -29.42 -1.97
CA GLU A 107 -14.64 -30.57 -1.81
C GLU A 107 -14.48 -30.99 -0.34
N GLY A 108 -14.76 -30.08 0.62
CA GLY A 108 -14.87 -30.40 2.04
C GLY A 108 -14.54 -29.25 2.97
N MET A 109 -14.82 -29.44 4.27
CA MET A 109 -14.54 -28.42 5.30
C MET A 109 -13.07 -28.38 5.74
N THR A 110 -12.21 -29.25 5.21
CA THR A 110 -10.79 -29.34 5.57
C THR A 110 -10.05 -28.03 5.29
N ALA A 111 -10.31 -27.39 4.15
CA ALA A 111 -9.72 -26.10 3.79
C ALA A 111 -10.16 -24.96 4.71
N PHE A 112 -11.38 -25.04 5.28
CA PHE A 112 -11.85 -24.08 6.27
C PHE A 112 -11.11 -24.24 7.59
N TYR A 113 -11.00 -25.47 8.11
CA TYR A 113 -10.28 -25.73 9.36
C TYR A 113 -8.78 -25.45 9.24
N ALA A 114 -8.15 -25.76 8.11
CA ALA A 114 -6.75 -25.44 7.85
C ALA A 114 -6.49 -23.93 7.95
N MET A 115 -7.36 -23.11 7.32
CA MET A 115 -7.24 -21.66 7.39
C MET A 115 -7.51 -21.12 8.80
N LEU A 116 -8.51 -21.68 9.49
CA LEU A 116 -8.84 -21.30 10.86
C LEU A 116 -7.66 -21.54 11.82
N VAL A 117 -6.99 -22.68 11.71
CA VAL A 117 -5.79 -22.98 12.52
C VAL A 117 -4.62 -22.05 12.17
N PHE A 118 -4.42 -21.76 10.89
CA PHE A 118 -3.39 -20.82 10.42
C PHE A 118 -3.59 -19.41 11.03
N THR A 119 -4.80 -18.86 10.90
CA THR A 119 -5.18 -17.55 11.47
C THR A 119 -5.03 -17.53 12.98
N LEU A 120 -5.55 -18.54 13.68
CA LEU A 120 -5.44 -18.59 15.15
C LEU A 120 -3.99 -18.63 15.62
N THR A 121 -3.10 -19.29 14.89
CA THR A 121 -1.67 -19.35 15.25
C THR A 121 -1.03 -17.96 15.22
N LEU A 122 -1.33 -17.14 14.20
CA LEU A 122 -0.84 -15.77 14.10
C LEU A 122 -1.49 -14.84 15.13
N VAL A 123 -2.80 -14.98 15.37
CA VAL A 123 -3.50 -14.24 16.44
C VAL A 123 -2.90 -14.54 17.81
N VAL A 124 -2.56 -15.80 18.11
CA VAL A 124 -1.88 -16.17 19.35
C VAL A 124 -0.49 -15.52 19.44
N GLY A 125 0.26 -15.47 18.33
CA GLY A 125 1.52 -14.73 18.24
C GLY A 125 1.36 -13.25 18.56
N LEU A 126 0.35 -12.60 17.96
CA LEU A 126 0.03 -11.19 18.21
C LEU A 126 -0.33 -10.93 19.67
N VAL A 127 -1.19 -11.77 20.26
CA VAL A 127 -1.57 -11.67 21.68
C VAL A 127 -0.35 -11.85 22.60
N TYR A 128 0.57 -12.75 22.25
CA TYR A 128 1.80 -12.96 23.01
C TYR A 128 2.70 -11.71 22.98
N GLU A 129 2.92 -11.11 21.80
CA GLU A 129 3.72 -9.89 21.68
C GLU A 129 3.07 -8.70 22.40
N TRP A 130 1.74 -8.59 22.32
CA TRP A 130 0.99 -7.56 23.04
C TRP A 130 1.17 -7.70 24.55
N LYS A 131 1.04 -8.92 25.10
CA LYS A 131 1.28 -9.18 26.53
C LYS A 131 2.72 -8.92 26.95
N LYS A 132 3.69 -9.11 26.06
CA LYS A 132 5.11 -8.87 26.32
C LYS A 132 5.49 -7.37 26.30
N GLY A 133 4.54 -6.48 25.97
CA GLY A 133 4.78 -5.04 25.99
C GLY A 133 5.58 -4.54 24.78
N ALA A 134 5.68 -5.32 23.69
CA ALA A 134 6.33 -4.87 22.45
C ALA A 134 5.66 -3.62 21.84
N LEU A 135 4.41 -3.35 22.24
CA LEU A 135 3.57 -2.25 21.78
C LEU A 135 3.38 -1.15 22.85
N ASP A 136 4.12 -1.17 23.97
CA ASP A 136 3.98 -0.12 24.99
C ASP A 136 4.86 1.10 24.66
N TRP A 137 4.20 2.26 24.54
CA TRP A 137 4.79 3.53 24.09
C TRP A 137 5.19 4.44 25.25
N LYS A 138 5.23 3.89 26.47
CA LYS A 138 5.88 4.53 27.63
C LYS A 138 7.39 4.37 27.64
#